data_AF-A0A8J2YUI4-F1
#
_entry.id   AF-A0A8J2YUI4-F1
#
_cell.length_a   1.000
_cell.length_b   1.000
_cell.length_c   1.000
_cell.angle_alpha   90.00
_cell.angle_beta   90.00
_cell.angle_gamma   90.00
#
_symmetry.space_group_name_H-M   'P 1'
#
loop_
_entity.id
_entity.type
_entity.pdbx_description
1 polymer ?
#
loop_
_entity_poly.entity_id
_entity_poly.type
_entity_poly.pdbx_seq_one_letter_code
_entity_poly.pdbx_strand_id
1 'polypeptide(L)'
;MTGSGPADRPPRRSAPARSARRPAPRGSSDTVRQTPLDDPEFAAAMAAIGPFEPCPELAVAVSGGADSLALALLADRWARARSGRIVALTVDHRLRPESAGEAAQVGAWLGERGIRHEILVWQGPYPIHDLQAAARAARYHLLGDWCRRAGFLHLLTAHHQDDQAETLILRLGRGSGLAGLSGMAPIVEDGHYRLLRPLLALPATRLKVTLAGFNQGWIEDPSNRNPAFARVRVRAQTPLFAEAGLTPRRLAETSRHLARARAVLEQLVEEALVAGVSLHPAGFALVDPAPLARAPAEIGLRALAAVIATISGEDYPPRFERLERVAEALFAGLPGSVAGDGSGNALGGGRTLGGCRILPWRGRVLVLRELAAVAPAVDLPDVGAPSVDAPSVDVSAGPLQETGGNISWDHRFVIERRPGGDWHGIRVGALGSDAAARMRGIVEAPGTPYLPSSVRPSLPAFWREGTLMGVPHLGWMRAGADIGAAIRFRPTRSLTGSGFTVV
;
A
#
# COMPACT_ATOMS: atom_id res chain seq x y z
N MET A 1 -80.79 -21.67 -60.03
CA MET A 1 -81.84 -21.10 -59.15
C MET A 1 -81.55 -21.60 -57.74
N THR A 2 -81.38 -20.84 -56.66
CA THR A 2 -81.46 -19.41 -56.25
C THR A 2 -80.94 -19.46 -54.78
N GLY A 3 -80.26 -18.53 -54.13
CA GLY A 3 -80.06 -17.09 -54.26
C GLY A 3 -79.98 -16.49 -52.84
N SER A 4 -79.22 -15.39 -52.68
CA SER A 4 -79.21 -14.42 -51.57
C SER A 4 -78.61 -14.85 -50.22
N GLY A 5 -77.82 -14.06 -49.48
CA GLY A 5 -77.45 -12.64 -49.48
C GLY A 5 -76.82 -12.30 -48.10
N PRO A 6 -76.08 -11.18 -47.94
CA PRO A 6 -74.86 -11.13 -47.12
C PRO A 6 -75.02 -10.51 -45.71
N ALA A 7 -74.10 -10.83 -44.80
CA ALA A 7 -74.03 -10.32 -43.43
C ALA A 7 -72.86 -9.33 -43.23
N ASP A 8 -73.22 -8.19 -42.64
CA ASP A 8 -72.41 -7.00 -42.43
C ASP A 8 -71.58 -7.07 -41.13
N ARG A 9 -70.38 -6.45 -41.14
CA ARG A 9 -69.38 -6.48 -40.06
C ARG A 9 -69.68 -5.42 -38.99
N PRO A 10 -69.61 -5.72 -37.69
CA PRO A 10 -69.66 -4.69 -36.65
C PRO A 10 -68.28 -4.08 -36.33
N PRO A 11 -68.24 -2.82 -35.82
CA PRO A 11 -67.03 -2.02 -35.71
C PRO A 11 -66.18 -2.29 -34.46
N ARG A 12 -64.87 -2.04 -34.60
CA ARG A 12 -63.85 -2.10 -33.55
C ARG A 12 -64.14 -1.11 -32.42
N ARG A 13 -64.26 -1.61 -31.18
CA ARG A 13 -64.20 -0.80 -29.95
C ARG A 13 -62.81 -0.91 -29.33
N SER A 14 -62.17 0.24 -29.17
CA SER A 14 -60.90 0.46 -28.50
C SER A 14 -61.01 0.16 -27.00
N ALA A 15 -60.13 -0.71 -26.51
CA ALA A 15 -59.98 -0.97 -25.08
C ALA A 15 -59.22 0.21 -24.40
N PRO A 16 -59.61 0.63 -23.20
CA PRO A 16 -58.93 1.70 -22.48
C PRO A 16 -57.56 1.23 -21.99
N ALA A 17 -56.57 2.12 -22.10
CA ALA A 17 -55.21 1.92 -21.64
C ALA A 17 -55.17 1.59 -20.14
N ARG A 18 -54.62 0.43 -19.80
CA ARG A 18 -54.22 0.13 -18.42
C ARG A 18 -53.12 1.11 -18.02
N SER A 19 -53.49 2.09 -17.19
CA SER A 19 -52.57 2.88 -16.40
C SER A 19 -51.68 1.93 -15.59
N ALA A 20 -50.44 1.75 -16.06
CA ALA A 20 -49.40 1.13 -15.27
C ALA A 20 -49.07 2.09 -14.12
N ARG A 21 -49.61 1.82 -12.93
CA ARG A 21 -49.16 2.45 -11.68
C ARG A 21 -47.63 2.26 -11.59
N ARG A 22 -46.87 3.33 -11.81
CA ARG A 22 -45.45 3.40 -11.44
C ARG A 22 -45.35 3.05 -9.95
N PRO A 23 -44.48 2.11 -9.54
CA PRO A 23 -44.23 1.92 -8.12
C PRO A 23 -43.62 3.22 -7.58
N ALA A 24 -44.19 3.74 -6.49
CA ALA A 24 -43.64 4.89 -5.79
C ALA A 24 -42.17 4.60 -5.38
N PRO A 25 -41.25 5.57 -5.50
CA PRO A 25 -39.89 5.38 -5.04
C PRO A 25 -39.91 5.12 -3.52
N ARG A 26 -39.19 4.07 -3.11
CA ARG A 26 -39.05 3.65 -1.70
C ARG A 26 -38.40 4.77 -0.88
N GLY A 27 -39.19 5.54 -0.15
CA GLY A 27 -38.76 6.70 0.65
C GLY A 27 -38.00 6.39 1.94
N SER A 28 -37.32 5.24 2.06
CA SER A 28 -36.58 4.88 3.29
C SER A 28 -35.07 5.10 3.19
N SER A 29 -34.49 5.27 1.99
CA SER A 29 -33.04 5.43 1.85
C SER A 29 -32.55 6.87 1.97
N ASP A 30 -33.40 7.86 1.68
CA ASP A 30 -33.04 9.28 1.75
C ASP A 30 -33.10 9.83 3.18
N THR A 31 -34.00 9.32 4.01
CA THR A 31 -34.08 9.69 5.43
C THR A 31 -32.83 9.28 6.20
N VAL A 32 -32.27 8.09 5.95
CA VAL A 32 -31.01 7.63 6.55
C VAL A 32 -29.82 8.49 6.10
N ARG A 33 -29.84 9.08 4.89
CA ARG A 33 -28.75 9.94 4.38
C ARG A 33 -28.68 11.31 5.05
N GLN A 34 -29.68 11.67 5.84
CA GLN A 34 -29.84 12.98 6.47
C GLN A 34 -29.88 12.94 8.00
N THR A 35 -29.59 11.80 8.63
CA THR A 35 -29.47 11.71 10.09
C THR A 35 -28.00 11.84 10.53
N PRO A 36 -27.73 12.51 11.67
CA PRO A 36 -26.42 12.46 12.32
C PRO A 36 -25.97 11.01 12.59
N LEU A 37 -24.66 10.80 12.69
CA LEU A 37 -24.09 9.57 13.24
C LEU A 37 -24.20 9.61 14.76
N ASP A 38 -24.68 8.53 15.35
CA ASP A 38 -24.70 8.34 16.79
C ASP A 38 -23.45 7.58 17.29
N ASP A 39 -23.25 7.57 18.60
CA ASP A 39 -22.08 6.92 19.20
C ASP A 39 -22.05 5.40 18.99
N PRO A 40 -23.18 4.66 19.09
CA PRO A 40 -23.19 3.22 18.79
C PRO A 40 -22.78 2.90 17.34
N GLU A 41 -23.27 3.66 16.36
CA GLU A 41 -22.94 3.45 14.95
C GLU A 41 -21.45 3.73 14.70
N PHE A 42 -20.91 4.81 15.25
CA PHE A 42 -19.47 5.09 15.14
C PHE A 42 -18.63 4.06 15.90
N ALA A 43 -19.08 3.60 17.07
CA ALA A 43 -18.40 2.53 17.80
C ALA A 43 -18.37 1.21 17.03
N ALA A 44 -19.43 0.87 16.29
CA ALA A 44 -19.45 -0.29 15.39
C ALA A 44 -18.46 -0.13 14.22
N ALA A 45 -18.38 1.08 13.64
CA ALA A 45 -17.41 1.39 12.59
C ALA A 45 -15.96 1.26 13.10
N MET A 46 -15.68 1.72 14.32
CA MET A 46 -14.40 1.52 14.99
C MET A 46 -14.13 0.05 15.28
N ALA A 47 -15.09 -0.70 15.84
CA ALA A 47 -14.92 -2.12 16.15
C ALA A 47 -14.52 -2.96 14.91
N ALA A 48 -15.07 -2.64 13.73
CA ALA A 48 -14.75 -3.31 12.47
C ALA A 48 -13.30 -3.10 11.99
N ILE A 49 -12.58 -2.12 12.55
CA ILE A 49 -11.19 -1.81 12.24
C ILE A 49 -10.25 -2.00 13.45
N GLY A 50 -10.72 -2.68 14.50
CA GLY A 50 -9.93 -3.04 15.67
C GLY A 50 -8.86 -4.10 15.38
N PRO A 51 -8.24 -4.70 16.41
CA PRO A 51 -8.43 -4.40 17.84
C PRO A 51 -7.87 -3.03 18.26
N PHE A 52 -8.18 -2.58 19.46
CA PHE A 52 -7.59 -1.38 20.09
C PHE A 52 -7.20 -1.71 21.52
N GLU A 53 -6.28 -0.94 22.07
CA GLU A 53 -5.90 -0.99 23.48
C GLU A 53 -7.11 -0.56 24.36
N PRO A 54 -7.16 -1.01 25.64
CA PRO A 54 -8.24 -0.61 26.55
C PRO A 54 -8.40 0.90 26.69
N CYS A 55 -7.28 1.63 26.72
CA CYS A 55 -7.21 3.09 26.69
C CYS A 55 -6.60 3.52 25.34
N PRO A 56 -7.40 3.68 24.27
CA PRO A 56 -6.89 3.88 22.93
C PRO A 56 -6.22 5.23 22.75
N GLU A 57 -5.05 5.24 22.09
CA GLU A 57 -4.35 6.46 21.68
C GLU A 57 -4.41 6.61 20.16
N LEU A 58 -5.10 7.64 19.67
CA LEU A 58 -5.38 7.81 18.25
C LEU A 58 -4.77 9.10 17.68
N ALA A 59 -4.02 8.99 16.59
CA ALA A 59 -3.74 10.12 15.72
C ALA A 59 -4.88 10.30 14.71
N VAL A 60 -5.32 11.53 14.45
CA VAL A 60 -6.39 11.82 13.47
C VAL A 60 -5.90 12.87 12.49
N ALA A 61 -5.90 12.55 11.20
CA ALA A 61 -5.51 13.52 10.18
C ALA A 61 -6.66 14.49 9.87
N VAL A 62 -6.50 15.75 10.25
CA VAL A 62 -7.53 16.81 10.12
C VAL A 62 -7.07 17.87 9.13
N SER A 63 -7.83 18.05 8.04
CA SER A 63 -7.53 19.09 7.03
C SER A 63 -8.34 20.37 7.21
N GLY A 64 -9.23 20.42 8.21
CA GLY A 64 -10.17 21.53 8.41
C GLY A 64 -11.45 21.43 7.59
N GLY A 65 -11.54 20.47 6.67
CA GLY A 65 -12.78 20.16 5.95
C GLY A 65 -13.77 19.39 6.82
N ALA A 66 -15.04 19.43 6.42
CA ALA A 66 -16.16 18.87 7.19
C ALA A 66 -15.96 17.41 7.61
N ASP A 67 -15.54 16.54 6.69
CA ASP A 67 -15.41 15.11 6.96
C ASP A 67 -14.32 14.83 8.02
N SER A 68 -13.21 15.56 7.93
CA SER A 68 -12.06 15.40 8.83
C SER A 68 -12.33 15.93 10.25
N LEU A 69 -13.09 17.01 10.36
CA LEU A 69 -13.54 17.53 11.65
C LEU A 69 -14.60 16.61 12.27
N ALA A 70 -15.55 16.10 11.48
CA ALA A 70 -16.54 15.13 11.97
C ALA A 70 -15.86 13.88 12.54
N LEU A 71 -14.86 13.35 11.83
CA LEU A 71 -14.05 12.24 12.31
C LEU A 71 -13.34 12.56 13.63
N ALA A 72 -12.69 13.71 13.75
CA ALA A 72 -11.98 14.09 14.96
C ALA A 72 -12.90 14.16 16.18
N LEU A 73 -14.09 14.75 16.03
CA LEU A 73 -15.06 14.86 17.13
C LEU A 73 -15.68 13.51 17.52
N LEU A 74 -16.01 12.67 16.53
CA LEU A 74 -16.50 11.32 16.80
C LEU A 74 -15.42 10.45 17.47
N ALA A 75 -14.18 10.52 16.99
CA ALA A 75 -13.04 9.78 17.55
C ALA A 75 -12.70 10.22 18.98
N ASP A 76 -12.74 11.53 19.27
CA ASP A 76 -12.52 12.05 20.63
C ASP A 76 -13.58 11.51 21.61
N ARG A 77 -14.87 11.59 21.26
CA ARG A 77 -15.95 11.04 22.09
C ARG A 77 -15.77 9.53 22.32
N TRP A 78 -15.46 8.78 21.27
CA TRP A 78 -15.25 7.33 21.35
C TRP A 78 -14.05 6.94 22.21
N ALA A 79 -12.94 7.68 22.12
CA ALA A 79 -11.72 7.45 22.89
C ALA A 79 -11.91 7.83 24.36
N ARG A 80 -12.50 9.00 24.65
CA ARG A 80 -12.79 9.44 26.03
C ARG A 80 -13.72 8.50 26.78
N ALA A 81 -14.71 7.94 26.09
CA ALA A 81 -15.59 6.91 26.66
C ALA A 81 -14.84 5.63 27.08
N ARG A 82 -13.58 5.47 26.66
CA ARG A 82 -12.67 4.36 26.99
C ARG A 82 -11.43 4.82 27.73
N SER A 83 -11.45 5.99 28.36
CA SER A 83 -10.29 6.58 29.04
C SER A 83 -9.05 6.75 28.14
N GLY A 84 -9.25 6.74 26.82
CA GLY A 84 -8.24 7.01 25.81
C GLY A 84 -8.19 8.48 25.42
N ARG A 85 -7.37 8.79 24.41
CA ARG A 85 -7.17 10.16 23.92
C ARG A 85 -6.90 10.18 22.42
N ILE A 86 -7.08 11.37 21.83
CA ILE A 86 -6.69 11.62 20.44
C ILE A 86 -5.69 12.77 20.34
N VAL A 87 -4.92 12.78 19.26
CA VAL A 87 -4.12 13.92 18.79
C VAL A 87 -4.52 14.21 17.34
N ALA A 88 -4.96 15.43 17.07
CA ALA A 88 -5.28 15.88 15.73
C ALA A 88 -4.03 16.40 15.02
N LEU A 89 -3.81 15.96 13.79
CA LEU A 89 -2.66 16.32 12.97
C LEU A 89 -3.11 17.04 11.70
N THR A 90 -2.67 18.27 11.49
CA THR A 90 -2.91 19.01 10.25
C THR A 90 -1.61 19.14 9.48
N VAL A 91 -1.63 18.77 8.19
CA VAL A 91 -0.47 18.99 7.32
C VAL A 91 -0.62 20.33 6.61
N ASP A 92 0.28 21.26 6.91
CA ASP A 92 0.45 22.50 6.17
C ASP A 92 1.37 22.24 4.97
N HIS A 93 0.78 22.18 3.78
CA HIS A 93 1.51 21.95 2.54
C HIS A 93 2.23 23.19 2.02
N ARG A 94 1.95 24.39 2.57
CA ARG A 94 2.52 25.69 2.13
C ARG A 94 2.39 25.97 0.63
N LEU A 95 1.42 25.34 -0.04
CA LEU A 95 1.12 25.56 -1.47
C LEU A 95 0.31 26.83 -1.72
N ARG A 96 -0.38 27.32 -0.69
CA ARG A 96 -1.20 28.54 -0.71
C ARG A 96 -0.81 29.42 0.48
N PRO A 97 -0.79 30.75 0.34
CA PRO A 97 -0.52 31.67 1.45
C PRO A 97 -1.45 31.46 2.65
N GLU A 98 -2.70 31.06 2.41
CA GLU A 98 -3.73 30.88 3.42
C GLU A 98 -3.57 29.57 4.23
N SER A 99 -2.79 28.61 3.75
CA SER A 99 -2.67 27.25 4.31
C SER A 99 -2.26 27.24 5.78
N ALA A 100 -1.31 28.11 6.16
CA ALA A 100 -0.86 28.23 7.55
C ALA A 100 -1.95 28.80 8.48
N GLY A 101 -2.71 29.80 7.99
CA GLY A 101 -3.83 30.39 8.72
C GLY A 101 -5.00 29.42 8.89
N GLU A 102 -5.33 28.67 7.82
CA GLU A 102 -6.32 27.60 7.86
C GLU A 102 -5.94 26.52 8.89
N ALA A 103 -4.67 26.09 8.93
CA ALA A 103 -4.18 25.12 9.90
C ALA A 103 -4.23 25.62 11.36
N ALA A 104 -3.88 26.90 11.58
CA ALA A 104 -3.99 27.52 12.90
C ALA A 104 -5.45 27.63 13.39
N GLN A 105 -6.37 27.97 12.48
CA GLN A 105 -7.81 28.04 12.79
C GLN A 105 -8.37 26.67 13.22
N VAL A 106 -7.95 25.60 12.54
CA VAL A 106 -8.31 24.22 12.94
C VAL A 106 -7.80 23.90 14.33
N GLY A 107 -6.57 24.29 14.65
CA GLY A 107 -5.99 24.14 15.99
C GLY A 107 -6.78 24.87 17.06
N ALA A 108 -7.22 26.11 16.80
CA ALA A 108 -8.06 26.88 17.71
C ALA A 108 -9.41 26.17 17.98
N TRP A 109 -10.13 25.74 16.93
CA TRP A 109 -11.41 25.03 17.08
C TRP A 109 -11.31 23.73 17.87
N LEU A 110 -10.23 22.97 17.66
CA LEU A 110 -10.00 21.72 18.39
C LEU A 110 -9.54 21.98 19.82
N GLY A 111 -8.73 23.03 20.05
CA GLY A 111 -8.32 23.48 21.37
C GLY A 111 -9.49 23.89 22.25
N GLU A 112 -10.49 24.60 21.71
CA GLU A 112 -11.75 24.94 22.40
C GLU A 112 -12.51 23.71 22.90
N ARG A 113 -12.29 22.55 22.27
CA ARG A 113 -12.90 21.25 22.64
C ARG A 113 -11.99 20.37 23.49
N GLY A 114 -10.82 20.88 23.87
CA GLY A 114 -9.81 20.16 24.66
C GLY A 114 -9.10 19.05 23.89
N ILE A 115 -9.06 19.13 22.55
CA ILE A 115 -8.36 18.17 21.70
C ILE A 115 -6.96 18.72 21.38
N ARG A 116 -5.91 17.95 21.70
CA ARG A 116 -4.53 18.31 21.33
C ARG A 116 -4.39 18.34 19.81
N HIS A 117 -3.75 19.38 19.29
CA HIS A 117 -3.52 19.59 17.86
C HIS A 117 -2.05 19.87 17.58
N GLU A 118 -1.55 19.33 16.48
CA GLU A 118 -0.21 19.61 15.97
C GLU A 118 -0.23 19.88 14.46
N ILE A 119 0.59 20.84 14.04
CA ILE A 119 0.75 21.22 12.64
C ILE A 119 2.07 20.62 12.13
N LEU A 120 1.98 19.83 11.07
CA LEU A 120 3.11 19.22 10.38
C LEU A 120 3.36 19.98 9.08
N VAL A 121 4.55 20.55 8.95
CA VAL A 121 4.87 21.41 7.81
C VAL A 121 5.61 20.61 6.74
N TRP A 122 5.13 20.69 5.50
CA TRP A 122 5.91 20.21 4.36
C TRP A 122 7.03 21.20 4.03
N GLN A 123 8.27 20.72 4.08
CA GLN A 123 9.48 21.45 3.73
C GLN A 123 10.16 20.77 2.54
N GLY A 124 10.72 21.54 1.63
CA GLY A 124 11.48 21.04 0.48
C GLY A 124 11.04 21.63 -0.86
N PRO A 125 11.77 21.36 -1.94
CA PRO A 125 11.41 21.85 -3.26
C PRO A 125 10.10 21.18 -3.73
N TYR A 126 9.18 22.00 -4.23
CA TYR A 126 7.96 21.51 -4.85
C TYR A 126 8.27 20.99 -6.26
N PRO A 127 7.86 19.78 -6.63
CA PRO A 127 8.05 19.31 -7.98
C PRO A 127 7.19 20.12 -8.95
N ILE A 128 7.75 20.41 -10.12
CA ILE A 128 7.09 21.19 -11.19
C ILE A 128 5.93 20.39 -11.79
N HIS A 129 6.06 19.06 -11.84
CA HIS A 129 5.04 18.13 -12.32
C HIS A 129 4.49 17.28 -11.18
N ASP A 130 3.25 16.82 -11.32
CA ASP A 130 2.59 15.93 -10.35
C ASP A 130 2.58 16.43 -8.89
N LEU A 131 2.55 17.75 -8.71
CA LEU A 131 2.51 18.41 -7.40
C LEU A 131 1.44 17.82 -6.45
N GLN A 132 0.31 17.37 -6.99
CA GLN A 132 -0.76 16.73 -6.22
C GLN A 132 -0.37 15.34 -5.71
N ALA A 133 0.29 14.53 -6.53
CA ALA A 133 0.80 13.22 -6.11
C ALA A 133 1.91 13.40 -5.06
N ALA A 134 2.79 14.38 -5.27
CA ALA A 134 3.86 14.73 -4.33
C ALA A 134 3.30 15.26 -3.01
N ALA A 135 2.32 16.18 -3.03
CA ALA A 135 1.66 16.67 -1.83
C ALA A 135 0.96 15.54 -1.07
N ARG A 136 0.30 14.62 -1.78
CA ARG A 136 -0.30 13.43 -1.16
C ARG A 136 0.76 12.53 -0.52
N ALA A 137 1.88 12.29 -1.20
CA ALA A 137 2.98 11.48 -0.66
C ALA A 137 3.59 12.15 0.59
N ALA A 138 3.89 13.44 0.51
CA ALA A 138 4.39 14.25 1.62
C ALA A 138 3.44 14.23 2.82
N ARG A 139 2.11 14.31 2.58
CA ARG A 139 1.10 14.20 3.65
C ARG A 139 1.25 12.90 4.44
N TYR A 140 1.25 11.76 3.75
CA TYR A 140 1.33 10.46 4.43
C TYR A 140 2.70 10.24 5.07
N HIS A 141 3.77 10.72 4.43
CA HIS A 141 5.10 10.68 5.01
C HIS A 141 5.17 11.45 6.32
N LEU A 142 4.74 12.72 6.36
CA LEU A 142 4.74 13.55 7.58
C LEU A 142 3.88 12.93 8.69
N LEU A 143 2.68 12.44 8.35
CA LEU A 143 1.79 11.80 9.33
C LEU A 143 2.40 10.51 9.89
N GLY A 144 2.93 9.64 9.03
CA GLY A 144 3.54 8.38 9.43
C GLY A 144 4.81 8.58 10.26
N ASP A 145 5.65 9.53 9.86
CA ASP A 145 6.86 9.92 10.59
C ASP A 145 6.54 10.47 11.98
N TRP A 146 5.48 11.29 12.09
CA TRP A 146 5.00 11.76 13.39
C TRP A 146 4.53 10.60 14.26
N CYS A 147 3.70 9.70 13.71
CA CYS A 147 3.20 8.53 14.43
C CYS A 147 4.34 7.66 14.97
N ARG A 148 5.35 7.40 14.12
CA ARG A 148 6.56 6.64 14.50
C ARG A 148 7.33 7.31 15.65
N ARG A 149 7.58 8.62 15.58
CA ARG A 149 8.35 9.34 16.61
C ARG A 149 7.57 9.48 17.92
N ALA A 150 6.27 9.67 17.85
CA ALA A 150 5.40 9.85 19.01
C ALA A 150 4.91 8.53 19.62
N GLY A 151 5.15 7.38 18.97
CA GLY A 151 4.71 6.06 19.43
C GLY A 151 3.22 5.78 19.22
N PHE A 152 2.56 6.46 18.28
CA PHE A 152 1.14 6.26 17.98
C PHE A 152 0.95 5.15 16.95
N LEU A 153 0.28 4.06 17.33
CA LEU A 153 -0.01 2.95 16.44
C LEU A 153 -1.18 3.26 15.48
N HIS A 154 -2.16 4.06 15.88
CA HIS A 154 -3.42 4.24 15.13
C HIS A 154 -3.52 5.62 14.48
N LEU A 155 -3.51 5.67 13.14
CA LEU A 155 -3.73 6.90 12.36
C LEU A 155 -5.06 6.86 11.62
N LEU A 156 -6.02 7.71 11.99
CA LEU A 156 -7.35 7.77 11.38
C LEU A 156 -7.42 8.81 10.25
N THR A 157 -8.14 8.49 9.17
CA THR A 157 -8.46 9.42 8.07
C THR A 157 -9.94 9.37 7.69
N ALA A 158 -10.47 10.52 7.29
CA ALA A 158 -11.90 10.70 7.03
C ALA A 158 -12.35 10.31 5.61
N HIS A 159 -11.74 9.27 5.04
CA HIS A 159 -12.21 8.75 3.77
C HIS A 159 -13.58 8.09 3.93
N HIS A 160 -14.50 8.40 3.02
CA HIS A 160 -15.89 8.00 3.12
C HIS A 160 -16.40 7.25 1.87
N GLN A 161 -17.69 6.90 1.85
CA GLN A 161 -18.32 6.12 0.77
C GLN A 161 -18.16 6.79 -0.60
N ASP A 162 -18.35 8.10 -0.68
CA ASP A 162 -18.24 8.84 -1.93
C ASP A 162 -16.79 8.81 -2.47
N ASP A 163 -15.77 8.86 -1.60
CA ASP A 163 -14.37 8.71 -2.03
C ASP A 163 -14.09 7.31 -2.61
N GLN A 164 -14.75 6.27 -2.10
CA GLN A 164 -14.66 4.92 -2.68
C GLN A 164 -15.25 4.86 -4.08
N ALA A 165 -16.42 5.46 -4.27
CA ALA A 165 -17.06 5.53 -5.57
C ALA A 165 -16.19 6.29 -6.59
N GLU A 166 -15.64 7.43 -6.20
CA GLU A 166 -14.69 8.19 -7.03
C GLU A 166 -13.45 7.37 -7.37
N THR A 167 -12.88 6.68 -6.37
CA THR A 167 -11.70 5.84 -6.56
C THR A 167 -11.97 4.69 -7.52
N LEU A 168 -13.13 4.04 -7.43
CA LEU A 168 -13.54 2.98 -8.34
C LEU A 168 -13.64 3.50 -9.78
N ILE A 169 -14.37 4.60 -10.01
CA ILE A 169 -14.52 5.19 -11.35
C ILE A 169 -13.16 5.55 -11.95
N LEU A 170 -12.31 6.22 -11.17
CA LEU A 170 -10.97 6.61 -11.61
C LEU A 170 -10.05 5.42 -11.92
N ARG A 171 -10.26 4.28 -11.26
CA ARG A 171 -9.47 3.06 -11.50
C ARG A 171 -10.04 2.25 -12.67
N LEU A 172 -11.36 2.23 -12.85
CA LEU A 172 -12.02 1.70 -14.04
C LEU A 172 -11.56 2.43 -15.30
N GLY A 173 -11.56 3.77 -15.29
CA GLY A 173 -11.08 4.57 -16.42
C GLY A 173 -9.60 4.37 -16.77
N ARG A 174 -8.80 3.79 -15.87
CA ARG A 174 -7.39 3.42 -16.09
C ARG A 174 -7.20 1.95 -16.48
N GLY A 175 -8.27 1.16 -16.63
CA GLY A 175 -8.17 -0.27 -16.91
C GLY A 175 -7.58 -1.09 -15.76
N SER A 176 -7.79 -0.66 -14.50
CA SER A 176 -7.26 -1.38 -13.34
C SER A 176 -7.90 -2.75 -13.20
N GLY A 177 -7.11 -3.76 -12.82
CA GLY A 177 -7.60 -5.09 -12.45
C GLY A 177 -8.19 -5.15 -11.04
N LEU A 178 -8.52 -6.37 -10.56
CA LEU A 178 -9.18 -6.63 -9.28
C LEU A 178 -8.57 -5.87 -8.09
N ALA A 179 -7.24 -5.86 -7.97
CA ALA A 179 -6.53 -5.20 -6.89
C ALA A 179 -6.82 -3.69 -6.84
N GLY A 180 -6.88 -3.03 -8.01
CA GLY A 180 -7.27 -1.63 -8.12
C GLY A 180 -8.77 -1.44 -7.90
N LEU A 181 -9.63 -2.25 -8.49
CA LEU A 181 -11.08 -2.06 -8.39
C LEU A 181 -11.66 -2.34 -6.99
N SER A 182 -10.90 -3.02 -6.13
CA SER A 182 -11.21 -3.22 -4.71
C SER A 182 -11.27 -1.92 -3.88
N GLY A 183 -10.90 -0.78 -4.47
CA GLY A 183 -10.98 0.52 -3.81
C GLY A 183 -9.91 0.73 -2.74
N MET A 184 -10.22 1.53 -1.73
CA MET A 184 -9.38 1.73 -0.55
C MET A 184 -9.66 0.64 0.49
N ALA A 185 -8.63 0.12 1.15
CA ALA A 185 -8.79 -0.79 2.27
C ALA A 185 -9.21 -0.03 3.55
N PRO A 186 -10.00 -0.61 4.46
CA PRO A 186 -10.35 0.03 5.72
C PRO A 186 -9.15 0.13 6.68
N ILE A 187 -8.22 -0.82 6.59
CA ILE A 187 -6.96 -0.87 7.34
C ILE A 187 -5.83 -0.96 6.30
N VAL A 188 -4.78 -0.16 6.49
CA VAL A 188 -3.50 -0.32 5.78
C VAL A 188 -2.42 -0.25 6.84
N GLU A 189 -1.57 -1.26 6.89
CA GLU A 189 -0.47 -1.32 7.85
C GLU A 189 0.81 -0.83 7.18
N ASP A 190 1.50 0.04 7.88
CA ASP A 190 2.87 0.47 7.62
C ASP A 190 3.69 0.02 8.84
N GLY A 191 4.94 -0.44 8.68
CA GLY A 191 5.65 -1.20 9.72
C GLY A 191 5.75 -0.55 11.12
N HIS A 192 5.35 0.71 11.28
CA HIS A 192 5.31 1.45 12.53
C HIS A 192 3.92 1.95 12.96
N TYR A 193 2.91 1.95 12.07
CA TYR A 193 1.56 2.43 12.38
C TYR A 193 0.52 1.81 11.42
N ARG A 194 -0.74 1.75 11.84
CA ARG A 194 -1.85 1.39 10.95
C ARG A 194 -2.69 2.60 10.59
N LEU A 195 -2.92 2.78 9.30
CA LEU A 195 -3.81 3.76 8.72
C LEU A 195 -5.23 3.20 8.65
N LEU A 196 -6.14 3.89 9.34
CA LEU A 196 -7.51 3.48 9.59
C LEU A 196 -8.52 4.40 8.90
N ARG A 197 -9.56 3.82 8.31
CA ARG A 197 -10.64 4.53 7.59
C ARG A 197 -12.02 4.11 8.13
N PRO A 198 -12.40 4.51 9.35
CA PRO A 198 -13.67 4.08 9.95
C PRO A 198 -14.90 4.54 9.15
N LEU A 199 -14.81 5.67 8.45
CA LEU A 199 -15.97 6.29 7.77
C LEU A 199 -16.23 5.73 6.36
N LEU A 200 -15.48 4.73 5.92
CA LEU A 200 -15.41 4.31 4.51
C LEU A 200 -16.73 3.76 3.95
N ALA A 201 -17.63 3.29 4.83
CA ALA A 201 -18.96 2.82 4.46
C ALA A 201 -20.05 3.91 4.57
N LEU A 202 -19.73 5.06 5.18
CA LEU A 202 -20.66 6.13 5.52
C LEU A 202 -20.68 7.20 4.44
N PRO A 203 -21.84 7.76 4.07
CA PRO A 203 -21.94 8.81 3.07
C PRO A 203 -21.47 10.16 3.62
N ALA A 204 -20.84 10.98 2.77
CA ALA A 204 -20.35 12.32 3.15
C ALA A 204 -21.47 13.24 3.69
N THR A 205 -22.69 13.09 3.18
CA THR A 205 -23.85 13.89 3.63
C THR A 205 -24.13 13.72 5.12
N ARG A 206 -23.99 12.51 5.66
CA ARG A 206 -24.19 12.25 7.09
C ARG A 206 -23.08 12.84 7.93
N LEU A 207 -21.83 12.89 7.44
CA LEU A 207 -20.73 13.55 8.14
C LEU A 207 -21.00 15.04 8.32
N LYS A 208 -21.49 15.71 7.26
CA LYS A 208 -21.89 17.12 7.32
C LYS A 208 -23.03 17.36 8.31
N VAL A 209 -24.06 16.53 8.30
CA VAL A 209 -25.18 16.62 9.26
C VAL A 209 -24.71 16.37 10.70
N THR A 210 -23.81 15.41 10.90
CA THR A 210 -23.20 15.14 12.21
C THR A 210 -22.42 16.35 12.71
N LEU A 211 -21.64 16.98 11.84
CA LEU A 211 -20.86 18.17 12.18
C LEU A 211 -21.75 19.37 12.53
N ALA A 212 -22.87 19.53 11.82
CA ALA A 212 -23.89 20.52 12.17
C ALA A 212 -24.47 20.25 13.56
N GLY A 213 -24.72 18.98 13.92
CA GLY A 213 -25.14 18.59 15.27
C GLY A 213 -24.12 18.92 16.37
N PHE A 214 -22.83 18.99 16.03
CA PHE A 214 -21.77 19.46 16.93
C PHE A 214 -21.64 20.98 16.99
N ASN A 215 -22.45 21.74 16.24
CA ASN A 215 -22.32 23.19 16.05
C ASN A 215 -20.89 23.58 15.64
N GLN A 216 -20.28 22.81 14.74
CA GLN A 216 -18.90 23.02 14.29
C GLN A 216 -18.85 23.55 12.86
N GLY A 217 -18.22 24.72 12.67
CA GLY A 217 -17.88 25.23 11.34
C GLY A 217 -16.72 24.46 10.70
N TRP A 218 -16.54 24.61 9.39
CA TRP A 218 -15.43 24.00 8.64
C TRP A 218 -14.90 24.96 7.57
N ILE A 219 -13.72 24.63 7.04
CA ILE A 219 -13.06 25.36 5.95
C ILE A 219 -13.42 24.69 4.62
N GLU A 220 -13.82 25.49 3.63
CA GLU A 220 -14.01 25.03 2.26
C GLU A 220 -12.78 25.36 1.41
N ASP A 221 -11.96 24.34 1.10
CA ASP A 221 -10.79 24.53 0.24
C ASP A 221 -11.23 24.83 -1.21
N PRO A 222 -10.85 26.00 -1.79
CA PRO A 222 -11.16 26.37 -3.17
C PRO A 222 -10.68 25.35 -4.22
N SER A 223 -9.61 24.60 -3.92
CA SER A 223 -9.05 23.57 -4.82
C SER A 223 -10.06 22.46 -5.13
N ASN A 224 -11.03 22.22 -4.24
CA ASN A 224 -12.09 21.24 -4.41
C ASN A 224 -13.04 21.55 -5.58
N ARG A 225 -12.96 22.76 -6.16
CA ARG A 225 -13.78 23.20 -7.30
C ARG A 225 -13.01 23.27 -8.61
N ASN A 226 -11.71 22.96 -8.62
CA ASN A 226 -10.89 23.09 -9.82
C ASN A 226 -11.09 21.91 -10.80
N PRO A 227 -11.62 22.14 -12.03
CA PRO A 227 -11.93 21.09 -13.00
C PRO A 227 -10.69 20.41 -13.62
N ALA A 228 -9.50 20.98 -13.43
CA ALA A 228 -8.24 20.33 -13.82
C ALA A 228 -8.07 18.99 -13.08
N PHE A 229 -8.67 18.83 -11.90
CA PHE A 229 -8.55 17.63 -11.09
C PHE A 229 -9.55 16.54 -11.49
N ALA A 230 -9.03 15.33 -11.72
CA ALA A 230 -9.84 14.19 -12.16
C ALA A 230 -10.97 13.84 -11.18
N ARG A 231 -10.72 13.93 -9.87
CA ARG A 231 -11.76 13.72 -8.84
C ARG A 231 -12.88 14.75 -8.91
N VAL A 232 -12.56 16.02 -9.16
CA VAL A 232 -13.56 17.09 -9.30
C VAL A 232 -14.45 16.82 -10.52
N ARG A 233 -13.87 16.38 -11.64
CA ARG A 233 -14.64 15.98 -12.83
C ARG A 233 -15.58 14.80 -12.56
N VAL A 234 -15.11 13.79 -11.83
CA VAL A 234 -15.94 12.63 -11.45
C VAL A 234 -17.09 13.05 -10.51
N ARG A 235 -16.82 13.92 -9.53
CA ARG A 235 -17.85 14.49 -8.65
C ARG A 235 -18.91 15.26 -9.44
N ALA A 236 -18.50 16.08 -10.40
CA ALA A 236 -19.42 16.83 -11.26
C ALA A 236 -20.35 15.92 -12.09
N GLN A 237 -19.89 14.72 -12.46
CA GLN A 237 -20.68 13.73 -13.21
C GLN A 237 -21.52 12.80 -12.33
N THR A 238 -21.40 12.89 -10.99
CA THR A 238 -22.12 12.01 -10.05
C THR A 238 -23.64 12.01 -10.24
N PRO A 239 -24.32 13.14 -10.53
CA PRO A 239 -25.75 13.12 -10.84
C PRO A 239 -26.10 12.25 -12.05
N LEU A 240 -25.34 12.35 -13.14
CA LEU A 240 -25.53 11.54 -14.35
C LEU A 240 -25.28 10.05 -14.08
N PHE A 241 -24.25 9.73 -13.28
CA PHE A 241 -24.02 8.35 -12.85
C PHE A 241 -25.17 7.81 -12.01
N ALA A 242 -25.73 8.62 -11.11
CA ALA A 242 -26.87 8.24 -10.30
C ALA A 242 -28.13 7.96 -11.13
N GLU A 243 -28.40 8.75 -12.18
CA GLU A 243 -29.49 8.51 -13.13
C GLU A 243 -29.34 7.17 -13.87
N ALA A 244 -28.10 6.80 -14.22
CA ALA A 244 -27.76 5.50 -14.79
C ALA A 244 -27.73 4.35 -13.74
N GLY A 245 -28.07 4.63 -12.48
CA GLY A 245 -28.09 3.64 -11.39
C GLY A 245 -26.73 3.37 -10.74
N LEU A 246 -25.67 4.08 -11.12
CA LEU A 246 -24.32 4.03 -10.57
C LEU A 246 -24.17 4.98 -9.38
N THR A 247 -25.01 4.81 -8.37
CA THR A 247 -24.97 5.63 -7.14
C THR A 247 -23.68 5.37 -6.35
N PRO A 248 -23.18 6.35 -5.56
CA PRO A 248 -21.99 6.15 -4.72
C PRO A 248 -22.05 4.92 -3.82
N ARG A 249 -23.23 4.63 -3.25
CA ARG A 249 -23.49 3.43 -2.45
C ARG A 249 -23.23 2.15 -3.23
N ARG A 250 -23.83 2.01 -4.42
CA ARG A 250 -23.68 0.82 -5.26
C ARG A 250 -22.25 0.63 -5.75
N LEU A 251 -21.58 1.72 -6.11
CA LEU A 251 -20.17 1.69 -6.51
C LEU A 251 -19.28 1.23 -5.35
N ALA A 252 -19.48 1.77 -4.14
CA ALA A 252 -18.77 1.32 -2.95
C ALA A 252 -19.12 -0.13 -2.55
N GLU A 253 -20.37 -0.58 -2.74
CA GLU A 253 -20.77 -1.99 -2.60
C GLU A 253 -20.01 -2.90 -3.57
N THR A 254 -19.88 -2.50 -4.84
CA THR A 254 -19.08 -3.22 -5.84
C THR A 254 -17.62 -3.33 -5.40
N SER A 255 -16.97 -2.24 -5.00
CA SER A 255 -15.58 -2.30 -4.49
C SER A 255 -15.44 -3.23 -3.28
N ARG A 256 -16.41 -3.24 -2.37
CA ARG A 256 -16.41 -4.18 -1.23
C ARG A 256 -16.53 -5.64 -1.68
N HIS A 257 -17.35 -5.94 -2.68
CA HIS A 257 -17.47 -7.30 -3.23
C HIS A 257 -16.15 -7.77 -3.86
N LEU A 258 -15.51 -6.88 -4.62
CA LEU A 258 -14.21 -7.12 -5.23
C LEU A 258 -13.11 -7.29 -4.17
N ALA A 259 -13.14 -6.49 -3.10
CA ALA A 259 -12.20 -6.64 -1.98
C ALA A 259 -12.32 -7.99 -1.28
N ARG A 260 -13.54 -8.51 -1.08
CA ARG A 260 -13.74 -9.86 -0.52
C ARG A 260 -13.18 -10.96 -1.44
N ALA A 261 -13.43 -10.86 -2.74
CA ALA A 261 -12.85 -11.80 -3.70
C ALA A 261 -11.32 -11.73 -3.70
N ARG A 262 -10.76 -10.51 -3.64
CA ARG A 262 -9.32 -10.28 -3.53
C ARG A 262 -8.74 -10.93 -2.28
N ALA A 263 -9.37 -10.78 -1.11
CA ALA A 263 -8.88 -11.36 0.14
C ALA A 263 -8.78 -12.89 0.07
N VAL A 264 -9.74 -13.56 -0.57
CA VAL A 264 -9.69 -15.02 -0.79
C VAL A 264 -8.51 -15.39 -1.69
N LEU A 265 -8.26 -14.64 -2.77
CA LEU A 265 -7.11 -14.89 -3.64
C LEU A 265 -5.79 -14.66 -2.90
N GLU A 266 -5.69 -13.61 -2.09
CA GLU A 266 -4.51 -13.33 -1.27
C GLU A 266 -4.25 -14.46 -0.27
N GLN A 267 -5.28 -14.97 0.41
CA GLN A 267 -5.16 -16.12 1.31
C GLN A 267 -4.63 -17.37 0.58
N LEU A 268 -5.19 -17.71 -0.59
CA LEU A 268 -4.73 -18.87 -1.36
C LEU A 268 -3.29 -18.70 -1.86
N VAL A 269 -2.88 -17.47 -2.19
CA VAL A 269 -1.49 -17.15 -2.54
C VAL A 269 -0.58 -17.36 -1.34
N GLU A 270 -0.98 -16.89 -0.16
CA GLU A 270 -0.23 -17.07 1.09
C GLU A 270 -0.07 -18.55 1.45
N GLU A 271 -1.13 -19.34 1.34
CA GLU A 271 -1.07 -20.81 1.54
C GLU A 271 -0.05 -21.48 0.61
N ALA A 272 -0.04 -21.11 -0.69
CA ALA A 272 0.93 -21.61 -1.65
C ALA A 272 2.36 -21.17 -1.33
N LEU A 273 2.55 -19.91 -0.91
CA LEU A 273 3.84 -19.35 -0.52
C LEU A 273 4.40 -20.02 0.74
N VAL A 274 3.58 -20.20 1.77
CA VAL A 274 3.99 -20.87 3.02
C VAL A 274 4.39 -22.32 2.76
N ALA A 275 3.68 -23.02 1.88
CA ALA A 275 3.99 -24.41 1.55
C ALA A 275 5.25 -24.56 0.67
N GLY A 276 5.55 -23.57 -0.18
CA GLY A 276 6.54 -23.70 -1.24
C GLY A 276 7.77 -22.81 -1.15
N VAL A 277 7.79 -21.77 -0.31
CA VAL A 277 8.82 -20.73 -0.36
C VAL A 277 9.53 -20.57 0.98
N SER A 278 10.86 -20.52 0.93
CA SER A 278 11.71 -20.16 2.06
C SER A 278 12.60 -18.98 1.70
N LEU A 279 12.52 -17.89 2.48
CA LEU A 279 13.42 -16.74 2.36
C LEU A 279 14.69 -16.94 3.18
N HIS A 280 15.81 -16.51 2.63
CA HIS A 280 17.09 -16.47 3.34
C HIS A 280 17.45 -15.04 3.73
N PRO A 281 18.01 -14.79 4.93
CA PRO A 281 18.46 -13.45 5.36
C PRO A 281 19.49 -12.77 4.45
N ALA A 282 20.08 -13.52 3.52
CA ALA A 282 21.02 -13.01 2.52
C ALA A 282 20.33 -12.45 1.25
N GLY A 283 18.99 -12.37 1.25
CA GLY A 283 18.21 -11.72 0.19
C GLY A 283 17.95 -12.58 -1.05
N PHE A 284 17.73 -13.89 -0.86
CA PHE A 284 17.28 -14.81 -1.91
C PHE A 284 16.16 -15.72 -1.39
N ALA A 285 15.44 -16.38 -2.31
CA ALA A 285 14.40 -17.35 -2.00
C ALA A 285 14.74 -18.74 -2.57
N LEU A 286 14.36 -19.78 -1.83
CA LEU A 286 14.26 -21.15 -2.33
C LEU A 286 12.79 -21.48 -2.53
N VAL A 287 12.44 -21.93 -3.72
CA VAL A 287 11.08 -22.24 -4.14
C VAL A 287 11.00 -23.74 -4.47
N ASP A 288 10.14 -24.47 -3.77
CA ASP A 288 9.56 -25.70 -4.26
C ASP A 288 8.42 -25.33 -5.24
N PRO A 289 8.55 -25.65 -6.53
CA PRO A 289 7.54 -25.30 -7.52
C PRO A 289 6.24 -26.10 -7.35
N ALA A 290 6.24 -27.24 -6.65
CA ALA A 290 5.09 -28.14 -6.63
C ALA A 290 3.86 -27.56 -5.93
N PRO A 291 3.93 -26.91 -4.74
CA PRO A 291 2.77 -26.25 -4.14
C PRO A 291 2.17 -25.14 -5.02
N LEU A 292 3.02 -24.36 -5.70
CA LEU A 292 2.58 -23.29 -6.59
C LEU A 292 1.91 -23.84 -7.85
N ALA A 293 2.43 -24.94 -8.40
CA ALA A 293 1.87 -25.61 -9.57
C ALA A 293 0.55 -26.34 -9.30
N ARG A 294 0.34 -26.84 -8.07
CA ARG A 294 -0.93 -27.47 -7.66
C ARG A 294 -2.06 -26.47 -7.43
N ALA A 295 -1.73 -25.23 -7.10
CA ALA A 295 -2.71 -24.18 -6.93
C ALA A 295 -3.33 -23.79 -8.29
N PRO A 296 -4.54 -23.19 -8.33
CA PRO A 296 -5.08 -22.64 -9.57
C PRO A 296 -4.06 -21.71 -10.24
N ALA A 297 -4.00 -21.72 -11.58
CA ALA A 297 -2.94 -21.04 -12.34
C ALA A 297 -2.71 -19.57 -11.90
N GLU A 298 -3.78 -18.81 -11.68
CA GLU A 298 -3.73 -17.43 -11.19
C GLU A 298 -3.04 -17.29 -9.82
N ILE A 299 -3.24 -18.26 -8.93
CA ILE A 299 -2.61 -18.30 -7.60
C ILE A 299 -1.11 -18.60 -7.71
N GLY A 300 -0.74 -19.62 -8.51
CA GLY A 300 0.66 -19.96 -8.76
C GLY A 300 1.45 -18.81 -9.38
N LEU A 301 0.85 -18.12 -10.35
CA LEU A 301 1.44 -16.92 -10.99
C LEU A 301 1.62 -15.79 -9.97
N ARG A 302 0.60 -15.47 -9.18
CA ARG A 302 0.68 -14.42 -8.14
C ARG A 302 1.72 -14.74 -7.07
N ALA A 303 1.81 -15.98 -6.64
CA ALA A 303 2.84 -16.43 -5.69
C ALA A 303 4.24 -16.23 -6.28
N LEU A 304 4.48 -16.63 -7.54
CA LEU A 304 5.76 -16.40 -8.20
C LEU A 304 6.08 -14.90 -8.37
N ALA A 305 5.08 -14.08 -8.73
CA ALA A 305 5.25 -12.63 -8.82
C ALA A 305 5.62 -12.00 -7.47
N ALA A 306 5.00 -12.46 -6.37
CA ALA A 306 5.31 -12.01 -5.02
C ALA A 306 6.77 -12.33 -4.65
N VAL A 307 7.23 -13.57 -4.91
CA VAL A 307 8.64 -13.96 -4.70
C VAL A 307 9.58 -13.05 -5.48
N ILE A 308 9.31 -12.82 -6.77
CA ILE A 308 10.17 -11.99 -7.62
C ILE A 308 10.20 -10.55 -7.10
N ALA A 309 9.04 -9.96 -6.76
CA ALA A 309 8.95 -8.58 -6.25
C ALA A 309 9.69 -8.41 -4.91
N THR A 310 9.57 -9.38 -4.00
CA THR A 310 10.29 -9.38 -2.73
C THR A 310 11.81 -9.47 -2.91
N ILE A 311 12.28 -10.33 -3.83
CA ILE A 311 13.72 -10.51 -4.08
C ILE A 311 14.30 -9.40 -4.96
N SER A 312 13.49 -8.76 -5.80
CA SER A 312 13.93 -7.66 -6.65
C SER A 312 14.02 -6.34 -5.89
N GLY A 313 13.14 -6.09 -4.91
CA GLY A 313 13.06 -4.79 -4.25
C GLY A 313 12.36 -3.72 -5.10
N GLU A 314 11.81 -4.10 -6.26
CA GLU A 314 11.11 -3.20 -7.15
C GLU A 314 9.67 -2.94 -6.67
N ASP A 315 9.17 -1.74 -6.94
CA ASP A 315 7.81 -1.35 -6.55
C ASP A 315 6.72 -2.07 -7.33
N TYR A 316 7.02 -2.58 -8.52
CA TYR A 316 6.04 -3.21 -9.40
C TYR A 316 6.40 -4.66 -9.73
N PRO A 317 5.43 -5.58 -9.71
CA PRO A 317 5.66 -6.95 -10.15
C PRO A 317 6.02 -6.99 -11.65
N PRO A 318 6.68 -8.07 -12.11
CA PRO A 318 7.00 -8.23 -13.53
C PRO A 318 5.73 -8.25 -14.40
N ARG A 319 5.87 -7.83 -15.66
CA ARG A 319 4.78 -7.90 -16.65
C ARG A 319 4.26 -9.33 -16.78
N PHE A 320 2.94 -9.47 -16.84
CA PHE A 320 2.22 -10.76 -16.78
C PHE A 320 2.69 -11.76 -17.84
N GLU A 321 2.78 -11.37 -19.11
CA GLU A 321 3.24 -12.24 -20.21
C GLU A 321 4.66 -12.82 -20.00
N ARG A 322 5.54 -12.08 -19.33
CA ARG A 322 6.90 -12.57 -19.02
C ARG A 322 6.88 -13.53 -17.83
N LEU A 323 5.99 -13.29 -16.87
CA LEU A 323 5.78 -14.14 -15.72
C LEU A 323 5.21 -15.50 -16.13
N GLU A 324 4.22 -15.53 -17.01
CA GLU A 324 3.61 -16.77 -17.52
C GLU A 324 4.65 -17.69 -18.17
N ARG A 325 5.48 -17.17 -19.08
CA ARG A 325 6.55 -17.97 -19.72
C ARG A 325 7.55 -18.56 -18.73
N VAL A 326 7.84 -17.85 -17.64
CA VAL A 326 8.72 -18.37 -16.58
C VAL A 326 7.98 -19.43 -15.78
N ALA A 327 6.70 -19.21 -15.44
CA ALA A 327 5.87 -20.15 -14.71
C ALA A 327 5.64 -21.46 -15.49
N GLU A 328 5.38 -21.39 -16.79
CA GLU A 328 5.29 -22.56 -17.68
C GLU A 328 6.56 -23.40 -17.62
N ALA A 329 7.73 -22.77 -17.74
CA ALA A 329 9.01 -23.46 -17.63
C ALA A 329 9.29 -24.02 -16.23
N LEU A 330 8.81 -23.33 -15.18
CA LEU A 330 8.99 -23.70 -13.78
C LEU A 330 8.10 -24.88 -13.37
N PHE A 331 6.88 -24.93 -13.91
CA PHE A 331 5.84 -25.90 -13.57
C PHE A 331 5.72 -27.06 -14.57
N ALA A 332 6.50 -27.05 -15.65
CA ALA A 332 6.54 -28.11 -16.64
C ALA A 332 6.76 -29.49 -15.98
N GLY A 333 5.87 -30.44 -16.27
CA GLY A 333 5.95 -31.82 -15.75
C GLY A 333 5.47 -32.01 -14.31
N LEU A 334 4.92 -30.99 -13.64
CA LEU A 334 4.35 -31.10 -12.30
C LEU A 334 2.81 -31.30 -12.32
N PRO A 335 2.23 -32.05 -11.38
CA PRO A 335 0.77 -32.22 -11.28
C PRO A 335 0.06 -30.88 -11.02
N GLY A 336 -1.00 -30.60 -11.78
CA GLY A 336 -1.78 -29.34 -11.69
C GLY A 336 -1.33 -28.25 -12.68
N SER A 337 -0.21 -28.46 -13.38
CA SER A 337 0.26 -27.59 -14.45
C SER A 337 -0.64 -27.64 -15.68
N VAL A 338 -0.91 -26.48 -16.30
CA VAL A 338 -1.62 -26.36 -17.59
C VAL A 338 -0.66 -26.57 -18.78
N ALA A 339 0.65 -26.70 -18.52
CA ALA A 339 1.66 -26.85 -19.56
C ALA A 339 1.79 -28.31 -20.01
N GLY A 340 1.85 -28.49 -21.34
CA GLY A 340 1.85 -29.77 -22.03
C GLY A 340 2.92 -30.77 -21.58
N ASP A 341 2.66 -32.00 -21.99
CA ASP A 341 3.43 -33.24 -21.94
C ASP A 341 4.86 -33.11 -22.51
N GLY A 342 5.72 -32.32 -21.86
CA GLY A 342 7.11 -32.08 -22.27
C GLY A 342 8.12 -32.48 -21.20
N SER A 343 8.91 -33.52 -21.50
CA SER A 343 10.04 -33.99 -20.70
C SER A 343 11.25 -33.03 -20.70
N GLY A 344 11.84 -32.78 -19.52
CA GLY A 344 13.25 -32.35 -19.38
C GLY A 344 13.52 -30.85 -19.19
N ASN A 345 14.09 -30.49 -18.02
CA ASN A 345 14.68 -29.20 -17.61
C ASN A 345 14.28 -27.94 -18.42
N ALA A 346 13.01 -27.51 -18.37
CA ALA A 346 12.52 -26.34 -19.13
C ALA A 346 13.09 -24.97 -18.67
N LEU A 347 13.71 -24.92 -17.49
CA LEU A 347 14.48 -23.76 -17.03
C LEU A 347 15.91 -23.71 -17.61
N GLY A 348 16.44 -24.82 -18.14
CA GLY A 348 17.80 -24.90 -18.67
C GLY A 348 18.86 -24.48 -17.64
N GLY A 349 19.69 -23.49 -17.99
CA GLY A 349 20.67 -22.85 -17.10
C GLY A 349 20.11 -21.73 -16.20
N GLY A 350 18.79 -21.51 -16.25
CA GLY A 350 18.07 -20.47 -15.52
C GLY A 350 17.55 -19.34 -16.42
N ARG A 351 16.69 -18.49 -15.85
CA ARG A 351 16.04 -17.34 -16.52
C ARG A 351 16.19 -16.06 -15.72
N THR A 352 16.05 -14.92 -16.38
CA THR A 352 16.03 -13.59 -15.73
C THR A 352 14.64 -12.97 -15.86
N LEU A 353 14.11 -12.43 -14.77
CA LEU A 353 12.84 -11.71 -14.74
C LEU A 353 12.81 -10.69 -13.61
N GLY A 354 12.46 -9.44 -13.92
CA GLY A 354 12.24 -8.40 -12.90
C GLY A 354 13.46 -8.07 -12.06
N GLY A 355 14.68 -8.13 -12.63
CA GLY A 355 15.93 -7.94 -11.89
C GLY A 355 16.30 -9.12 -10.98
N CYS A 356 15.67 -10.29 -11.18
CA CYS A 356 16.00 -11.53 -10.50
C CYS A 356 16.49 -12.59 -11.49
N ARG A 357 17.39 -13.46 -11.03
CA ARG A 357 17.76 -14.72 -11.69
C ARG A 357 17.04 -15.88 -11.01
N ILE A 358 16.49 -16.79 -11.81
CA ILE A 358 15.69 -17.94 -11.42
C ILE A 358 16.39 -19.18 -11.93
N LEU A 359 17.00 -19.95 -11.04
CA LEU A 359 17.94 -21.02 -11.37
C LEU A 359 17.44 -22.36 -10.80
N PRO A 360 17.60 -23.50 -11.51
CA PRO A 360 17.44 -24.80 -10.88
C PRO A 360 18.54 -25.02 -9.83
N TRP A 361 18.18 -25.52 -8.64
CA TRP A 361 19.11 -25.74 -7.54
C TRP A 361 18.66 -26.90 -6.65
N ARG A 362 19.39 -28.04 -6.73
CA ARG A 362 19.19 -29.23 -5.86
C ARG A 362 17.72 -29.68 -5.75
N GLY A 363 17.01 -29.78 -6.88
CA GLY A 363 15.60 -30.18 -6.91
C GLY A 363 14.61 -29.08 -6.49
N ARG A 364 15.10 -27.88 -6.18
CA ARG A 364 14.32 -26.66 -5.94
C ARG A 364 14.69 -25.60 -6.98
N VAL A 365 14.09 -24.43 -6.83
CA VAL A 365 14.37 -23.25 -7.66
C VAL A 365 14.91 -22.14 -6.78
N LEU A 366 16.08 -21.64 -7.13
CA LEU A 366 16.75 -20.54 -6.46
C LEU A 366 16.40 -19.23 -7.17
N VAL A 367 15.76 -18.31 -6.46
CA VAL A 367 15.45 -16.95 -6.93
C VAL A 367 16.36 -15.96 -6.20
N LEU A 368 17.21 -15.25 -6.93
CA LEU A 368 18.20 -14.33 -6.38
C LEU A 368 18.26 -13.03 -7.19
N ARG A 369 18.74 -11.92 -6.59
CA ARG A 369 18.90 -10.64 -7.29
C ARG A 369 19.97 -10.73 -8.37
N GLU A 370 19.63 -10.26 -9.56
CA GLU A 370 20.59 -10.14 -10.66
C GLU A 370 21.63 -9.07 -10.34
N LEU A 371 22.92 -9.39 -10.48
CA LEU A 371 24.01 -8.45 -10.16
C LEU A 371 23.90 -7.14 -10.92
N ALA A 372 23.50 -7.18 -12.21
CA ALA A 372 23.33 -6.00 -13.04
C ALA A 372 22.17 -5.09 -12.60
N ALA A 373 21.25 -5.61 -11.78
CA ALA A 373 20.12 -4.86 -11.23
C ALA A 373 20.36 -4.38 -9.79
N VAL A 374 21.48 -4.75 -9.16
CA VAL A 374 21.80 -4.31 -7.80
C VAL A 374 22.09 -2.81 -7.80
N ALA A 375 21.52 -2.09 -6.85
CA ALA A 375 21.74 -0.66 -6.67
C ALA A 375 23.24 -0.31 -6.52
N PRO A 376 23.65 0.90 -6.96
CA PRO A 376 25.02 1.37 -6.80
C PRO A 376 25.42 1.46 -5.32
N ALA A 377 26.73 1.54 -5.07
CA ALA A 377 27.24 1.65 -3.71
C ALA A 377 26.94 3.02 -3.10
N VAL A 378 26.50 3.04 -1.84
CA VAL A 378 26.15 4.24 -1.08
C VAL A 378 27.13 4.47 0.07
N ASP A 379 27.43 5.73 0.37
CA ASP A 379 28.28 6.12 1.49
C ASP A 379 27.52 6.07 2.81
N LEU A 380 28.18 5.57 3.86
CA LEU A 380 27.67 5.59 5.22
C LEU A 380 28.05 6.93 5.89
N PRO A 381 27.13 7.64 6.56
CA PRO A 381 27.39 8.94 7.15
C PRO A 381 28.20 8.87 8.45
N ASP A 382 29.13 9.80 8.62
CA ASP A 382 29.93 9.96 9.84
C ASP A 382 29.09 10.45 11.04
N VAL A 383 29.53 10.14 12.28
CA VAL A 383 28.89 10.68 13.49
C VAL A 383 29.09 12.19 13.52
N GLY A 384 28.00 12.96 13.68
CA GLY A 384 28.11 14.36 14.08
C GLY A 384 28.31 15.38 12.97
N ALA A 385 28.06 15.04 11.69
CA ALA A 385 27.82 16.07 10.68
C ALA A 385 26.37 16.58 10.80
N PRO A 386 26.11 17.83 11.25
CA PRO A 386 24.85 18.48 10.90
C PRO A 386 24.81 18.59 9.37
N SER A 387 23.64 18.32 8.77
CA SER A 387 23.44 18.56 7.35
C SER A 387 23.51 20.07 7.09
N VAL A 388 24.69 20.56 6.74
CA VAL A 388 24.89 21.90 6.20
C VAL A 388 25.48 21.70 4.81
N ASP A 389 24.74 22.18 3.81
CA ASP A 389 25.04 22.14 2.37
C ASP A 389 24.80 20.81 1.63
N ALA A 390 23.52 20.46 1.46
CA ALA A 390 23.06 19.74 0.28
C ALA A 390 22.25 20.68 -0.62
N PRO A 391 22.71 21.04 -1.83
CA PRO A 391 21.91 21.80 -2.78
C PRO A 391 20.82 20.89 -3.38
N SER A 392 19.59 21.41 -3.43
CA SER A 392 18.45 20.95 -4.25
C SER A 392 18.19 19.44 -4.31
N VAL A 393 17.24 18.98 -3.49
CA VAL A 393 16.66 17.63 -3.54
C VAL A 393 15.79 17.47 -4.80
N ASP A 394 16.15 16.52 -5.66
CA ASP A 394 15.32 16.04 -6.77
C ASP A 394 14.26 15.04 -6.23
N VAL A 395 12.97 15.30 -6.49
CA VAL A 395 11.82 14.60 -5.90
C VAL A 395 11.45 13.35 -6.72
N SER A 396 12.43 12.61 -7.22
CA SER A 396 12.19 11.43 -8.06
C SER A 396 12.99 10.18 -7.63
N ALA A 397 13.24 10.01 -6.33
CA ALA A 397 13.51 8.70 -5.71
C ALA A 397 13.44 8.85 -4.18
N GLY A 398 12.59 8.10 -3.49
CA GLY A 398 12.73 7.89 -2.04
C GLY A 398 13.50 6.60 -1.74
N PRO A 399 13.79 6.24 -0.46
CA PRO A 399 13.58 7.00 0.78
C PRO A 399 14.79 6.98 1.77
N LEU A 400 14.65 7.75 2.87
CA LEU A 400 15.38 7.71 4.17
C LEU A 400 16.54 8.71 4.38
N GLN A 401 16.20 9.84 4.99
CA GLN A 401 17.03 10.69 5.87
C GLN A 401 16.00 11.62 6.55
N GLU A 402 15.83 11.75 7.87
CA GLU A 402 16.75 11.74 8.99
C GLU A 402 16.04 11.20 10.26
N THR A 403 16.70 10.33 11.02
CA THR A 403 16.71 10.23 12.51
C THR A 403 17.45 8.94 12.90
N GLY A 404 18.71 9.05 13.31
CA GLY A 404 19.46 8.02 14.05
C GLY A 404 19.49 6.59 13.48
N GLY A 405 20.30 6.35 12.44
CA GLY A 405 21.12 5.13 12.39
C GLY A 405 20.81 4.04 11.36
N ASN A 406 19.71 4.10 10.59
CA ASN A 406 19.35 3.06 9.62
C ASN A 406 19.36 3.56 8.17
N ILE A 407 20.12 2.92 7.28
CA ILE A 407 20.19 3.23 5.84
C ILE A 407 19.55 2.10 5.04
N SER A 408 18.70 2.41 4.06
CA SER A 408 18.23 1.40 3.10
C SER A 408 19.17 1.33 1.90
N TRP A 409 19.46 0.11 1.46
CA TRP A 409 20.23 -0.16 0.24
C TRP A 409 19.53 -1.22 -0.61
N ASP A 410 19.54 -1.00 -1.94
CA ASP A 410 18.92 -1.87 -2.94
C ASP A 410 17.43 -2.16 -2.68
N HIS A 411 16.73 -1.30 -1.93
CA HIS A 411 15.33 -1.47 -1.48
C HIS A 411 15.05 -2.80 -0.74
N ARG A 412 16.12 -3.44 -0.25
CA ARG A 412 16.10 -4.81 0.27
C ARG A 412 16.83 -5.00 1.57
N PHE A 413 17.80 -4.13 1.85
CA PHE A 413 18.62 -4.24 3.03
C PHE A 413 18.56 -2.97 3.85
N VAL A 414 18.42 -3.12 5.17
CA VAL A 414 18.57 -2.03 6.13
C VAL A 414 19.90 -2.23 6.85
N ILE A 415 20.75 -1.21 6.79
CA ILE A 415 22.03 -1.11 7.48
C ILE A 415 21.81 -0.37 8.79
N GLU A 416 21.95 -1.07 9.91
CA GLU A 416 21.74 -0.55 11.26
C GLU A 416 23.08 -0.25 11.92
N ARG A 417 23.24 0.97 12.44
CA ARG A 417 24.42 1.36 13.22
C ARG A 417 24.40 0.74 14.62
N ARG A 418 25.52 0.15 15.02
CA ARG A 418 25.80 -0.27 16.40
C ARG A 418 26.60 0.82 17.13
N PRO A 419 26.43 0.97 18.46
CA PRO A 419 27.24 1.89 19.24
C PRO A 419 28.74 1.64 19.05
N GLY A 420 29.53 2.70 18.80
CA GLY A 420 30.98 2.62 18.65
C GLY A 420 31.51 2.33 17.23
N GLY A 421 30.63 2.15 16.23
CA GLY A 421 31.06 1.93 14.84
C GLY A 421 31.62 3.18 14.15
N ASP A 422 32.79 3.07 13.53
CA ASP A 422 33.37 4.07 12.63
C ASP A 422 32.88 3.82 11.18
N TRP A 423 32.17 4.81 10.63
CA TRP A 423 31.62 4.76 9.27
C TRP A 423 32.45 5.58 8.27
N HIS A 424 33.58 6.16 8.70
CA HIS A 424 34.36 7.09 7.89
C HIS A 424 34.87 6.46 6.60
N GLY A 425 34.39 6.96 5.46
CA GLY A 425 34.73 6.46 4.14
C GLY A 425 34.25 5.01 3.88
N ILE A 426 33.34 4.49 4.71
CA ILE A 426 32.72 3.18 4.48
C ILE A 426 31.57 3.34 3.50
N ARG A 427 31.57 2.47 2.48
CA ARG A 427 30.51 2.34 1.49
C ARG A 427 29.87 0.98 1.58
N VAL A 428 28.57 0.90 1.32
CA VAL A 428 27.84 -0.36 1.17
C VAL A 428 27.48 -0.54 -0.29
N GLY A 429 27.89 -1.68 -0.86
CA GLY A 429 27.62 -2.03 -2.24
C GLY A 429 27.65 -3.54 -2.46
N ALA A 430 27.40 -3.97 -3.70
CA ALA A 430 27.49 -5.38 -4.06
C ALA A 430 28.91 -5.91 -3.83
N LEU A 431 29.04 -7.19 -3.47
CA LEU A 431 30.34 -7.87 -3.43
C LEU A 431 30.98 -7.94 -4.83
N GLY A 432 30.16 -8.14 -5.87
CA GLY A 432 30.62 -8.27 -7.24
C GLY A 432 31.30 -9.62 -7.55
N SER A 433 31.40 -9.94 -8.83
CA SER A 433 31.88 -11.24 -9.32
C SER A 433 33.33 -11.53 -8.93
N ASP A 434 34.22 -10.54 -9.07
CA ASP A 434 35.66 -10.74 -8.88
C ASP A 434 36.04 -10.93 -7.40
N ALA A 435 35.43 -10.16 -6.50
CA ALA A 435 35.64 -10.37 -5.06
C ALA A 435 34.99 -11.68 -4.60
N ALA A 436 33.78 -12.00 -5.06
CA ALA A 436 33.14 -13.28 -4.76
C ALA A 436 33.99 -14.49 -5.23
N ALA A 437 34.65 -14.37 -6.38
CA ALA A 437 35.56 -15.38 -6.91
C ALA A 437 36.80 -15.60 -6.03
N ARG A 438 37.39 -14.51 -5.51
CA ARG A 438 38.53 -14.55 -4.59
C ARG A 438 38.17 -15.11 -3.21
N MET A 439 36.91 -14.94 -2.80
CA MET A 439 36.39 -15.44 -1.51
C MET A 439 35.93 -16.91 -1.55
N ARG A 440 36.10 -17.63 -2.67
CA ARG A 440 35.67 -19.04 -2.78
C ARG A 440 36.35 -19.98 -1.77
N GLY A 441 37.56 -19.67 -1.32
CA GLY A 441 38.32 -20.47 -0.35
C GLY A 441 38.18 -20.05 1.12
N ILE A 442 37.43 -18.98 1.41
CA ILE A 442 37.13 -18.60 2.80
C ILE A 442 36.11 -19.61 3.32
N VAL A 443 36.57 -20.45 4.25
CA VAL A 443 35.70 -21.40 4.96
C VAL A 443 34.75 -20.56 5.80
N GLU A 444 33.47 -20.67 5.45
CA GLU A 444 32.33 -20.24 6.25
C GLU A 444 32.60 -20.60 7.72
N ALA A 445 32.64 -19.61 8.61
CA ALA A 445 32.92 -19.84 10.03
C ALA A 445 31.99 -20.94 10.58
N PRO A 446 32.45 -21.81 11.49
CA PRO A 446 31.60 -22.88 12.04
C PRO A 446 30.23 -22.33 12.48
N GLY A 447 29.14 -22.84 11.90
CA GLY A 447 27.77 -22.37 12.18
C GLY A 447 27.23 -21.31 11.20
N THR A 448 27.97 -20.89 10.18
CA THR A 448 27.41 -20.05 9.11
C THR A 448 26.56 -20.88 8.13
N PRO A 449 25.35 -20.44 7.76
CA PRO A 449 24.49 -21.16 6.83
C PRO A 449 25.12 -21.24 5.43
N TYR A 450 25.07 -22.42 4.80
CA TYR A 450 25.60 -22.62 3.44
C TYR A 450 24.95 -21.66 2.43
N LEU A 451 25.77 -20.86 1.76
CA LEU A 451 25.32 -19.90 0.74
C LEU A 451 25.66 -20.38 -0.69
N PRO A 452 24.66 -20.52 -1.59
CA PRO A 452 24.93 -20.85 -2.98
C PRO A 452 25.92 -19.87 -3.62
N SER A 453 26.93 -20.38 -4.33
CA SER A 453 27.98 -19.55 -4.94
C SER A 453 27.44 -18.50 -5.91
N SER A 454 26.30 -18.77 -6.55
CA SER A 454 25.57 -17.86 -7.44
C SER A 454 24.98 -16.63 -6.74
N VAL A 455 24.73 -16.68 -5.43
CA VAL A 455 24.18 -15.57 -4.64
C VAL A 455 25.27 -14.56 -4.28
N ARG A 456 26.50 -15.05 -4.04
CA ARG A 456 27.61 -14.28 -3.46
C ARG A 456 27.86 -12.92 -4.13
N PRO A 457 27.88 -12.79 -5.47
CA PRO A 457 28.14 -11.49 -6.11
C PRO A 457 27.15 -10.39 -5.74
N SER A 458 25.89 -10.75 -5.46
CA SER A 458 24.83 -9.80 -5.12
C SER A 458 24.74 -9.47 -3.62
N LEU A 459 25.58 -10.10 -2.79
CA LEU A 459 25.56 -9.85 -1.34
C LEU A 459 26.01 -8.42 -1.02
N PRO A 460 25.40 -7.77 -0.02
CA PRO A 460 25.89 -6.50 0.48
C PRO A 460 27.25 -6.70 1.17
N ALA A 461 28.18 -5.82 0.83
CA ALA A 461 29.54 -5.80 1.31
C ALA A 461 29.95 -4.36 1.68
N PHE A 462 30.84 -4.26 2.66
CA PHE A 462 31.44 -3.01 3.07
C PHE A 462 32.75 -2.77 2.32
N TRP A 463 32.93 -1.55 1.85
CA TRP A 463 34.08 -1.12 1.06
C TRP A 463 34.68 0.17 1.63
N ARG A 464 36.00 0.33 1.53
CA ARG A 464 36.71 1.58 1.82
C ARG A 464 37.75 1.79 0.72
N GLU A 465 37.64 2.89 -0.02
CA GLU A 465 38.58 3.24 -1.11
C GLU A 465 38.80 2.07 -2.11
N GLY A 466 37.73 1.37 -2.49
CA GLY A 466 37.79 0.21 -3.39
C GLY A 466 38.31 -1.08 -2.76
N THR A 467 38.67 -1.07 -1.48
CA THR A 467 39.10 -2.25 -0.74
C THR A 467 37.95 -2.87 0.04
N LEU A 468 37.81 -4.19 -0.04
CA LEU A 468 36.78 -4.94 0.66
C LEU A 468 37.09 -5.01 2.17
N MET A 469 36.16 -4.52 2.99
CA MET A 469 36.29 -4.44 4.45
C MET A 469 35.49 -5.51 5.18
N GLY A 470 34.36 -5.95 4.61
CA GLY A 470 33.54 -6.99 5.23
C GLY A 470 32.40 -7.49 4.36
N VAL A 471 32.01 -8.74 4.57
CA VAL A 471 30.82 -9.37 3.98
C VAL A 471 30.05 -10.05 5.11
N PRO A 472 29.15 -9.32 5.81
CA PRO A 472 28.51 -9.79 7.03
C PRO A 472 27.77 -11.13 6.87
N HIS A 473 27.11 -11.33 5.73
CA HIS A 473 26.35 -12.55 5.44
C HIS A 473 27.24 -13.79 5.25
N LEU A 474 28.54 -13.62 4.97
CA LEU A 474 29.54 -14.69 4.94
C LEU A 474 30.29 -14.83 6.28
N GLY A 475 29.95 -14.01 7.28
CA GLY A 475 30.69 -13.95 8.55
C GLY A 475 32.14 -13.47 8.38
N TRP A 476 32.48 -12.82 7.26
CA TRP A 476 33.84 -12.39 6.97
C TRP A 476 34.01 -10.90 7.21
N MET A 477 35.04 -10.53 7.95
CA MET A 477 35.50 -9.16 8.17
C MET A 477 37.02 -9.12 7.98
N ARG A 478 37.54 -8.03 7.45
CA ARG A 478 38.98 -7.81 7.37
C ARG A 478 39.56 -7.71 8.79
N ALA A 479 40.74 -8.28 9.02
CA ALA A 479 41.40 -8.25 10.32
C ALA A 479 41.52 -6.79 10.85
N GLY A 480 41.09 -6.56 12.08
CA GLY A 480 41.08 -5.25 12.73
C GLY A 480 39.96 -4.30 12.27
N ALA A 481 39.08 -4.71 11.36
CA ALA A 481 37.94 -3.91 10.94
C ALA A 481 36.70 -4.24 11.79
N ASP A 482 36.30 -3.31 12.66
CA ASP A 482 34.95 -3.28 13.25
C ASP A 482 34.21 -2.05 12.73
N ILE A 483 33.26 -2.30 11.83
CA ILE A 483 32.46 -1.24 11.19
C ILE A 483 31.31 -0.80 12.12
N GLY A 484 31.00 -1.61 13.14
CA GLY A 484 29.84 -1.38 14.00
C GLY A 484 28.54 -1.21 13.21
N ALA A 485 28.33 -2.04 12.19
CA ALA A 485 27.12 -2.04 11.38
C ALA A 485 26.55 -3.45 11.21
N ALA A 486 25.23 -3.57 11.24
CA ALA A 486 24.51 -4.80 10.91
C ALA A 486 23.73 -4.59 9.62
N ILE A 487 23.71 -5.59 8.73
CA ILE A 487 22.90 -5.56 7.52
C ILE A 487 21.77 -6.58 7.67
N ARG A 488 20.52 -6.13 7.54
CA ARG A 488 19.33 -7.00 7.63
C ARG A 488 18.55 -6.96 6.35
N PHE A 489 18.16 -8.13 5.85
CA PHE A 489 17.20 -8.22 4.75
C PHE A 489 15.81 -7.79 5.23
N ARG A 490 15.33 -6.67 4.70
CA ARG A 490 14.03 -6.04 4.94
C ARG A 490 13.53 -5.45 3.61
N PRO A 491 13.01 -6.29 2.70
CA PRO A 491 12.51 -5.83 1.41
C PRO A 491 11.31 -4.92 1.57
N THR A 492 11.26 -3.86 0.76
CA THR A 492 10.12 -2.93 0.70
C THR A 492 8.80 -3.66 0.41
N ARG A 493 8.88 -4.76 -0.37
CA ARG A 493 7.78 -5.69 -0.64
C ARG A 493 7.93 -6.95 0.20
N SER A 494 7.09 -7.09 1.23
CA SER A 494 6.97 -8.34 1.97
C SER A 494 6.45 -9.47 1.06
N LEU A 495 6.84 -10.70 1.36
CA LEU A 495 6.44 -11.88 0.58
C LEU A 495 4.94 -12.18 0.70
N THR A 496 4.40 -12.00 1.90
CA THR A 496 2.97 -12.10 2.21
C THR A 496 2.44 -10.73 2.63
N GLY A 497 1.12 -10.59 2.75
CA GLY A 497 0.52 -9.43 3.42
C GLY A 497 1.07 -9.28 4.84
N SER A 498 0.98 -8.07 5.39
CA SER A 498 1.37 -7.79 6.78
C SER A 498 0.45 -8.58 7.72
N GLY A 499 1.01 -9.63 8.31
CA GLY A 499 0.39 -10.41 9.37
C GLY A 499 0.90 -9.91 10.71
N PHE A 500 0.26 -8.91 11.30
CA PHE A 500 0.24 -8.86 12.76
C PHE A 500 -0.75 -9.92 13.22
N THR A 501 -0.22 -11.04 13.68
CA THR A 501 -0.97 -12.00 14.47
C THR A 501 -1.50 -11.25 15.69
N VAL A 502 -2.80 -10.96 15.70
CA VAL A 502 -3.49 -10.58 16.94
C VAL A 502 -3.31 -11.77 17.89
N VAL A 503 -2.54 -11.57 18.96
CA VAL A 503 -2.49 -12.51 20.09
C VAL A 503 -3.73 -12.29 20.95
#